data_AF-A0A9D9PQU7-F1
#
_entry.id   AF-A0A9D9PQU7-F1
#
_cell.length_a   1.000
_cell.length_b   1.000
_cell.length_c   1.000
_cell.angle_alpha   90.00
_cell.angle_beta   90.00
_cell.angle_gamma   90.00
#
_symmetry.space_group_name_H-M   'P 1'
#
loop_
_entity.id
_entity.type
_entity.pdbx_description
1 polymer ?
#
loop_
_entity_poly.entity_id
_entity_poly.type
_entity_poly.pdbx_seq_one_letter_code
_entity_poly.pdbx_strand_id
1 'polypeptide(L)'
;MMNKIKFAGISLAMFMALGLAACGDTASESKAETTKAAETTAAAETEKAEETTAEVNDEAAADAPGAGFTEYPIFEDEEVGFLNVSAVYFQPVPMSGGNEKTDDFDIHLEADISALENKLGFGVGDWVPYLTVDYKITGSDGKTAAEGTFMEMSASDGPHYGANIALPNADTYNVEFTIHSPEENGYLLHTDAETGPGGSFDDYFKDGNLKVTFEGWDYIPQEW
;
A
#
# COMPACT_ATOMS: atom_id res chain seq x y z
N MET A 1 -50.74 31.51 -15.23
CA MET A 1 -51.64 30.36 -14.99
C MET A 1 -50.97 29.49 -13.95
N MET A 2 -51.60 29.33 -12.79
CA MET A 2 -51.11 28.53 -11.68
C MET A 2 -51.27 27.03 -11.97
N ASN A 3 -50.35 26.20 -11.49
CA ASN A 3 -50.78 25.10 -10.62
C ASN A 3 -49.71 24.77 -9.57
N LYS A 4 -50.12 24.87 -8.31
CA LYS A 4 -49.35 24.51 -7.11
C LYS A 4 -49.65 23.04 -6.80
N ILE A 5 -48.66 22.28 -6.33
CA ILE A 5 -48.91 21.08 -5.52
C ILE A 5 -47.98 21.14 -4.31
N LYS A 6 -48.58 21.10 -3.12
CA LYS A 6 -47.96 20.91 -1.78
C LYS A 6 -48.75 19.80 -1.06
N PHE A 7 -48.17 19.34 0.05
CA PHE A 7 -48.58 18.34 1.06
C PHE A 7 -47.82 17.00 0.90
N ALA A 8 -46.85 16.64 1.75
CA ALA A 8 -46.78 16.44 3.21
C ALA A 8 -47.42 15.13 3.68
N GLY A 9 -46.63 14.30 4.38
CA GLY A 9 -47.09 13.09 5.08
C GLY A 9 -46.00 12.51 6.00
N ILE A 10 -46.15 12.73 7.30
CA ILE A 10 -45.36 12.22 8.41
C ILE A 10 -46.12 11.04 9.06
N SER A 11 -45.39 9.96 9.35
CA SER A 11 -45.50 8.98 10.47
C SER A 11 -46.80 8.20 10.77
N LEU A 12 -46.67 6.86 10.88
CA LEU A 12 -47.23 5.89 11.86
C LEU A 12 -46.89 4.47 11.34
N ALA A 13 -46.69 3.38 12.08
CA ALA A 13 -46.94 3.04 13.47
C ALA A 13 -46.10 1.82 13.88
N MET A 14 -45.95 1.70 15.20
CA MET A 14 -45.39 0.62 16.02
C MET A 14 -46.35 -0.58 16.12
N PHE A 15 -45.86 -1.82 16.10
CA PHE A 15 -46.51 -3.02 16.69
C PHE A 15 -45.40 -4.05 17.03
N MET A 16 -45.02 -4.23 18.29
CA MET A 16 -45.62 -5.00 19.40
C MET A 16 -44.97 -6.38 19.55
N ALA A 17 -44.45 -6.60 20.76
CA ALA A 17 -43.67 -7.75 21.22
C ALA A 17 -44.47 -9.06 21.32
N LEU A 18 -43.77 -10.19 21.43
CA LEU A 18 -44.07 -11.26 22.39
C LEU A 18 -42.80 -12.09 22.61
N GLY A 19 -42.34 -12.16 23.86
CA GLY A 19 -41.33 -13.14 24.29
C GLY A 19 -41.98 -14.43 24.78
N LEU A 20 -41.17 -15.45 25.06
CA LEU A 20 -41.26 -16.33 26.23
C LEU A 20 -40.09 -17.33 26.22
N ALA A 21 -39.64 -17.63 27.43
CA ALA A 21 -38.47 -18.40 27.81
C ALA A 21 -38.61 -19.91 27.60
N ALA A 22 -37.46 -20.60 27.53
CA ALA A 22 -37.30 -21.96 28.06
C ALA A 22 -35.82 -22.27 28.33
N CYS A 23 -35.42 -22.22 29.61
CA CYS A 23 -34.35 -23.06 30.13
C CYS A 23 -34.94 -24.44 30.45
N GLY A 24 -34.22 -25.50 30.13
CA GLY A 24 -34.58 -26.87 30.48
C GLY A 24 -33.34 -27.76 30.38
N ASP A 25 -32.77 -28.04 31.55
CA ASP A 25 -31.65 -28.96 31.77
C ASP A 25 -32.17 -30.40 31.97
N THR A 26 -31.27 -31.38 31.87
CA THR A 26 -31.35 -32.78 32.38
C THR A 26 -31.63 -33.92 31.37
N ALA A 27 -30.52 -34.56 30.99
CA ALA A 27 -30.16 -35.98 31.19
C ALA A 27 -30.19 -37.01 30.05
N SER A 28 -29.18 -37.90 30.21
CA SER A 28 -28.93 -39.23 29.62
C SER A 28 -28.20 -39.18 28.26
N GLU A 29 -27.04 -39.82 28.04
CA GLU A 29 -26.44 -40.97 28.72
C GLU A 29 -24.96 -41.16 28.29
N SER A 30 -24.11 -41.56 29.24
CA SER A 30 -23.00 -42.55 29.15
C SER A 30 -22.17 -42.61 27.84
N LYS A 31 -20.83 -42.49 27.86
CA LYS A 31 -19.93 -43.46 28.51
C LYS A 31 -18.50 -42.89 28.62
N ALA A 32 -17.99 -42.79 29.84
CA ALA A 32 -16.56 -42.73 30.12
C ALA A 32 -16.07 -44.15 30.42
N GLU A 33 -14.91 -44.51 29.88
CA GLU A 33 -14.14 -45.68 30.34
C GLU A 33 -12.70 -45.23 30.60
N THR A 34 -12.36 -45.25 31.89
CA THR A 34 -11.06 -44.91 32.46
C THR A 34 -10.15 -46.12 32.47
N THR A 35 -8.85 -45.94 32.25
CA THR A 35 -7.70 -46.61 32.90
C THR A 35 -6.44 -46.15 32.16
N LYS A 36 -5.27 -45.86 32.75
CA LYS A 36 -4.74 -45.88 34.12
C LYS A 36 -3.39 -45.17 34.03
N ALA A 37 -3.04 -44.35 35.01
CA ALA A 37 -1.74 -43.72 35.14
C ALA A 37 -0.63 -44.73 35.51
N ALA A 38 0.58 -44.49 35.01
CA ALA A 38 1.82 -44.88 35.67
C ALA A 38 2.94 -43.90 35.26
N GLU A 39 3.47 -43.19 36.26
CA GLU A 39 4.68 -42.37 36.21
C GLU A 39 5.92 -43.21 35.84
N THR A 40 6.89 -42.62 35.14
CA THR A 40 8.31 -42.70 35.55
C THR A 40 9.07 -41.48 35.03
N THR A 41 9.94 -40.99 35.90
CA THR A 41 10.79 -39.80 35.93
C THR A 41 12.05 -39.83 35.04
N ALA A 42 12.57 -38.61 34.77
CA ALA A 42 13.97 -38.24 34.50
C ALA A 42 14.51 -38.59 33.10
N ALA A 43 15.39 -37.82 32.43
CA ALA A 43 16.23 -36.70 32.83
C ALA A 43 16.49 -35.78 31.62
N ALA A 44 16.93 -34.56 31.92
CA ALA A 44 17.42 -33.58 30.98
C ALA A 44 18.71 -34.02 30.28
N GLU A 45 18.83 -33.73 28.99
CA GLU A 45 20.13 -33.41 28.37
C GLU A 45 19.95 -32.21 27.44
N THR A 46 20.84 -31.24 27.68
CA THR A 46 20.94 -29.94 27.03
C THR A 46 21.82 -30.11 25.80
N GLU A 47 21.24 -30.01 24.60
CA GLU A 47 22.04 -29.83 23.38
C GLU A 47 22.20 -28.33 23.10
N LYS A 48 23.46 -27.93 23.20
CA LYS A 48 24.02 -26.62 22.91
C LYS A 48 23.95 -26.40 21.38
N ALA A 49 22.95 -25.65 20.92
CA ALA A 49 22.92 -25.17 19.55
C ALA A 49 23.89 -23.99 19.40
N GLU A 50 24.65 -24.09 18.33
CA GLU A 50 25.81 -23.30 17.95
C GLU A 50 25.40 -21.88 17.53
N GLU A 51 26.09 -20.90 18.09
CA GLU A 51 25.98 -19.48 17.77
C GLU A 51 26.58 -19.25 16.39
N THR A 52 25.76 -19.25 15.34
CA THR A 52 26.16 -18.76 14.02
C THR A 52 25.97 -17.25 13.98
N THR A 53 27.06 -16.54 14.19
CA THR A 53 27.20 -15.12 13.85
C THR A 53 26.93 -14.94 12.36
N ALA A 54 25.74 -14.44 12.00
CA ALA A 54 25.48 -13.92 10.68
C ALA A 54 26.12 -12.52 10.60
N GLU A 55 27.21 -12.45 9.85
CA GLU A 55 27.85 -11.20 9.47
C GLU A 55 26.86 -10.34 8.68
N VAL A 56 26.75 -9.07 9.07
CA VAL A 56 26.05 -8.03 8.33
C VAL A 56 26.79 -7.85 7.01
N ASN A 57 26.11 -8.16 5.91
CA ASN A 57 26.54 -7.73 4.59
C ASN A 57 25.75 -6.47 4.25
N ASP A 58 26.35 -5.31 4.52
CA ASP A 58 25.97 -4.03 3.91
C ASP A 58 26.31 -4.12 2.41
N GLU A 59 25.47 -4.81 1.65
CA GLU A 59 25.44 -4.67 0.20
C GLU A 59 24.27 -3.75 -0.14
N ALA A 60 24.65 -2.54 -0.56
CA ALA A 60 23.82 -1.59 -1.28
C ALA A 60 22.87 -2.32 -2.24
N ALA A 61 21.64 -1.84 -2.33
CA ALA A 61 20.63 -2.27 -3.30
C ALA A 61 21.29 -2.37 -4.69
N ALA A 62 21.68 -3.58 -5.04
CA ALA A 62 22.27 -3.89 -6.32
C ALA A 62 21.12 -4.02 -7.29
N ASP A 63 21.07 -3.08 -8.24
CA ASP A 63 20.49 -3.17 -9.58
C ASP A 63 19.74 -4.49 -9.80
N ALA A 64 18.40 -4.41 -9.74
CA ALA A 64 17.53 -5.54 -10.04
C ALA A 64 17.99 -6.19 -11.35
N PRO A 65 17.95 -7.54 -11.48
CA PRO A 65 18.32 -8.21 -12.73
C PRO A 65 17.53 -7.58 -13.87
N GLY A 66 18.23 -6.84 -14.75
CA GLY A 66 17.65 -5.85 -15.64
C GLY A 66 16.31 -6.27 -16.22
N ALA A 67 15.29 -5.45 -15.95
CA ALA A 67 13.87 -5.70 -16.19
C ALA A 67 13.48 -6.07 -17.64
N GLY A 68 14.45 -6.02 -18.56
CA GLY A 68 14.28 -6.30 -19.99
C GLY A 68 13.87 -5.07 -20.80
N PHE A 69 13.81 -3.90 -20.17
CA PHE A 69 13.51 -2.60 -20.77
C PHE A 69 14.40 -1.50 -20.19
N THR A 70 14.37 -0.31 -20.79
CA THR A 70 15.17 0.84 -20.37
C THR A 70 14.29 1.82 -19.61
N GLU A 71 14.70 2.12 -18.39
CA GLU A 71 14.09 3.14 -17.54
C GLU A 71 14.92 4.42 -17.57
N TYR A 72 14.23 5.56 -17.48
CA TYR A 72 14.85 6.87 -17.42
C TYR A 72 14.54 7.49 -16.05
N PRO A 73 15.54 7.68 -15.18
CA PRO A 73 15.30 8.23 -13.85
C PRO A 73 14.88 9.70 -13.94
N ILE A 74 13.92 10.06 -13.10
CA ILE A 74 13.55 11.45 -12.79
C ILE A 74 14.27 11.87 -11.52
N PHE A 75 14.14 11.05 -10.47
CA PHE A 75 14.87 11.16 -9.21
C PHE A 75 14.97 9.78 -8.54
N GLU A 76 15.92 9.64 -7.62
CA GLU A 76 16.22 8.39 -6.93
C GLU A 76 16.38 8.66 -5.43
N ASP A 77 15.91 7.72 -4.61
CA ASP A 77 16.14 7.66 -3.17
C ASP A 77 15.73 8.91 -2.37
N GLU A 78 14.60 9.51 -2.72
CA GLU A 78 14.01 10.59 -1.94
C GLU A 78 13.29 10.02 -0.71
N GLU A 79 13.90 10.22 0.47
CA GLU A 79 13.36 9.75 1.74
C GLU A 79 12.25 10.69 2.27
N VAL A 80 11.07 10.13 2.55
CA VAL A 80 9.97 10.84 3.20
C VAL A 80 9.24 9.96 4.21
N GLY A 81 9.24 10.38 5.47
CA GLY A 81 8.65 9.59 6.55
C GLY A 81 9.38 8.24 6.72
N PHE A 82 8.69 7.15 6.43
CA PHE A 82 9.27 5.79 6.43
C PHE A 82 9.47 5.24 5.02
N LEU A 83 9.36 6.07 3.99
CA LEU A 83 9.39 5.66 2.60
C LEU A 83 10.67 6.14 1.93
N ASN A 84 11.27 5.26 1.13
CA ASN A 84 12.22 5.61 0.08
C ASN A 84 11.46 5.67 -1.24
N VAL A 85 11.53 6.79 -1.95
CA VAL A 85 10.76 7.02 -3.18
C VAL A 85 11.70 7.31 -4.34
N SER A 86 11.56 6.55 -5.41
CA SER A 86 12.21 6.82 -6.69
C SER A 86 11.14 6.99 -7.77
N ALA A 87 11.48 7.71 -8.84
CA ALA A 87 10.59 7.91 -9.97
C ALA A 87 11.33 7.70 -11.28
N VAL A 88 10.74 6.88 -12.15
CA VAL A 88 11.25 6.58 -13.48
C VAL A 88 10.15 6.78 -14.52
N TYR A 89 10.55 6.96 -15.77
CA TYR A 89 9.62 6.91 -16.89
C TYR A 89 10.19 6.10 -18.05
N PHE A 90 9.30 5.55 -18.87
CA PHE A 90 9.63 4.83 -20.10
C PHE A 90 8.43 4.77 -21.05
N GLN A 91 8.45 3.92 -22.08
CA GLN A 91 7.37 3.82 -23.05
C GLN A 91 6.02 3.47 -22.39
N PRO A 92 4.89 4.02 -22.86
CA PRO A 92 3.56 3.61 -22.41
C PRO A 92 3.36 2.09 -22.53
N VAL A 93 2.70 1.48 -21.54
CA VAL A 93 2.47 0.03 -21.51
C VAL A 93 0.99 -0.34 -21.54
N PRO A 94 0.60 -1.44 -22.21
CA PRO A 94 -0.74 -1.97 -22.11
C PRO A 94 -0.93 -2.63 -20.74
N MET A 95 -1.92 -2.17 -19.98
CA MET A 95 -2.23 -2.69 -18.65
C MET A 95 -3.54 -3.48 -18.67
N SER A 96 -3.62 -4.52 -17.82
CA SER A 96 -4.84 -5.31 -17.68
C SER A 96 -6.00 -4.50 -17.07
N GLY A 97 -7.20 -5.09 -17.07
CA GLY A 97 -8.36 -4.47 -16.42
C GLY A 97 -9.04 -3.39 -17.25
N GLY A 98 -8.85 -3.38 -18.58
CA GLY A 98 -9.45 -2.39 -19.49
C GLY A 98 -8.55 -1.21 -19.81
N ASN A 99 -7.27 -1.26 -19.45
CA ASN A 99 -6.27 -0.21 -19.64
C ASN A 99 -5.24 -0.58 -20.73
N GLU A 100 -5.64 -1.36 -21.74
CA GLU A 100 -4.72 -1.94 -22.73
C GLU A 100 -4.28 -0.94 -23.82
N LYS A 101 -4.90 0.25 -23.89
CA LYS A 101 -4.59 1.26 -24.91
C LYS A 101 -3.41 2.14 -24.50
N THR A 102 -2.50 2.35 -25.44
CA THR A 102 -1.27 3.15 -25.23
C THR A 102 -1.18 4.39 -26.14
N ASP A 103 -1.88 4.40 -27.27
CA ASP A 103 -1.69 5.40 -28.35
C ASP A 103 -1.98 6.87 -27.97
N ASP A 104 -2.69 7.09 -26.85
CA ASP A 104 -3.05 8.42 -26.35
C ASP A 104 -2.02 8.94 -25.32
N PHE A 105 -0.94 8.21 -25.08
CA PHE A 105 0.03 8.49 -24.02
C PHE A 105 1.46 8.59 -24.59
N ASP A 106 2.30 9.36 -23.90
CA ASP A 106 3.68 9.62 -24.31
C ASP A 106 4.68 8.85 -23.44
N ILE A 107 4.36 8.65 -22.15
CA ILE A 107 5.20 7.91 -21.20
C ILE A 107 4.34 6.97 -20.33
N HIS A 108 4.96 5.93 -19.80
CA HIS A 108 4.58 5.35 -18.51
C HIS A 108 5.44 6.01 -17.43
N LEU A 109 4.81 6.50 -16.36
CA LEU A 109 5.47 7.11 -15.21
C LEU A 109 5.25 6.18 -14.01
N GLU A 110 6.34 5.84 -13.32
CA GLU A 110 6.32 4.97 -12.15
C GLU A 110 6.87 5.67 -10.91
N ALA A 111 6.35 5.26 -9.77
CA ALA A 111 6.87 5.55 -8.45
C ALA A 111 7.20 4.22 -7.74
N ASP A 112 8.48 3.99 -7.52
CA ASP A 112 8.99 2.87 -6.75
C ASP A 112 9.11 3.29 -5.29
N ILE A 113 8.34 2.63 -4.43
CA ILE A 113 8.21 3.01 -3.03
C ILE A 113 8.54 1.82 -2.14
N SER A 114 9.68 1.90 -1.46
CA SER A 114 10.12 0.88 -0.50
C SER A 114 10.15 1.44 0.92
N ALA A 115 10.11 0.54 1.90
CA ALA A 115 10.14 0.92 3.31
C ALA A 115 11.58 1.18 3.78
N LEU A 116 11.78 2.28 4.49
CA LEU A 116 12.90 2.53 5.38
C LEU A 116 12.62 1.88 6.75
N GLU A 117 13.58 2.01 7.67
CA GLU A 117 13.40 1.57 9.06
C GLU A 117 12.13 2.17 9.67
N ASN A 118 11.25 1.31 10.20
CA ASN A 118 9.92 1.72 10.64
C ASN A 118 9.39 0.84 11.77
N LYS A 119 8.32 1.32 12.43
CA LYS A 119 7.57 0.59 13.47
C LYS A 119 6.17 0.21 13.00
N LEU A 120 5.99 0.06 11.69
CA LEU A 120 4.74 -0.35 11.05
C LEU A 120 4.79 -1.82 10.62
N GLY A 121 5.96 -2.47 10.68
CA GLY A 121 6.13 -3.89 10.42
C GLY A 121 6.48 -4.22 8.96
N PHE A 122 6.66 -3.21 8.10
CA PHE A 122 7.26 -3.41 6.77
C PHE A 122 8.76 -3.72 6.91
N GLY A 123 9.26 -4.69 6.16
CA GLY A 123 10.70 -4.96 6.09
C GLY A 123 11.42 -3.84 5.36
N VAL A 124 12.64 -3.51 5.80
CA VAL A 124 13.46 -2.49 5.13
C VAL A 124 13.79 -2.95 3.70
N GLY A 125 13.53 -2.09 2.72
CA GLY A 125 13.69 -2.36 1.30
C GLY A 125 12.49 -3.06 0.65
N ASP A 126 11.51 -3.53 1.42
CA ASP A 126 10.29 -4.11 0.85
C ASP A 126 9.40 -3.04 0.22
N TRP A 127 8.75 -3.37 -0.88
CA TRP A 127 7.71 -2.52 -1.47
C TRP A 127 6.57 -2.28 -0.48
N VAL A 128 6.09 -1.03 -0.41
CA VAL A 128 4.99 -0.65 0.49
C VAL A 128 3.65 -0.65 -0.26
N PRO A 129 2.76 -1.64 -0.02
CA PRO A 129 1.47 -1.74 -0.68
C PRO A 129 0.41 -0.83 -0.05
N TYR A 130 -0.77 -0.75 -0.67
CA TYR A 130 -1.98 -0.08 -0.17
C TYR A 130 -1.88 1.44 -0.07
N LEU A 131 -0.80 2.06 -0.52
CA LEU A 131 -0.73 3.52 -0.58
C LEU A 131 -1.70 4.03 -1.67
N THR A 132 -2.28 5.20 -1.45
CA THR A 132 -2.78 5.99 -2.60
C THR A 132 -1.67 6.97 -2.97
N VAL A 133 -1.28 7.02 -4.23
CA VAL A 133 -0.24 7.93 -4.71
C VAL A 133 -0.82 8.82 -5.80
N ASP A 134 -1.03 10.09 -5.48
CA ASP A 134 -1.40 11.09 -6.46
C ASP A 134 -0.13 11.71 -7.06
N TYR A 135 -0.14 11.93 -8.37
CA TYR A 135 0.93 12.64 -9.06
C TYR A 135 0.42 13.96 -9.63
N LYS A 136 1.34 14.94 -9.70
CA LYS A 136 1.13 16.19 -10.39
C LYS A 136 2.40 16.62 -11.09
N ILE A 137 2.29 16.87 -12.39
CA ILE A 137 3.35 17.38 -13.26
C ILE A 137 3.01 18.82 -13.62
N THR A 138 3.88 19.76 -13.30
CA THR A 138 3.69 21.19 -13.55
C THR A 138 4.77 21.68 -14.50
N GLY A 139 4.39 22.32 -15.61
CA GLY A 139 5.34 22.90 -16.56
C GLY A 139 6.03 24.16 -16.05
N SER A 140 7.03 24.61 -16.79
CA SER A 140 7.82 25.81 -16.47
C SER A 140 6.98 27.09 -16.43
N ASP A 141 5.82 27.08 -17.09
CA ASP A 141 4.84 28.16 -17.09
C ASP A 141 3.93 28.20 -15.85
N GLY A 142 4.12 27.26 -14.92
CA GLY A 142 3.37 27.11 -13.68
C GLY A 142 2.00 26.45 -13.83
N LYS A 143 1.66 25.92 -15.01
CA LYS A 143 0.41 25.20 -15.24
C LYS A 143 0.58 23.70 -15.04
N THR A 144 -0.46 23.04 -14.55
CA THR A 144 -0.54 21.58 -14.53
C THR A 144 -0.50 21.05 -15.96
N ALA A 145 0.49 20.23 -16.28
CA ALA A 145 0.61 19.50 -17.54
C ALA A 145 -0.14 18.17 -17.48
N ALA A 146 -0.03 17.45 -16.37
CA ALA A 146 -0.79 16.23 -16.09
C ALA A 146 -0.96 16.07 -14.56
N GLU A 147 -2.07 15.49 -14.13
CA GLU A 147 -2.30 15.10 -12.73
C GLU A 147 -3.29 13.95 -12.65
N GLY A 148 -3.18 13.14 -11.61
CA GLY A 148 -4.05 11.99 -11.40
C GLY A 148 -3.60 11.14 -10.22
N THR A 149 -4.14 9.94 -10.13
CA THR A 149 -3.78 8.93 -9.13
C THR A 149 -3.17 7.74 -9.84
N PHE A 150 -2.03 7.25 -9.34
CA PHE A 150 -1.42 6.04 -9.85
C PHE A 150 -2.26 4.81 -9.56
N MET A 151 -2.08 3.79 -10.41
CA MET A 151 -2.61 2.46 -10.20
C MET A 151 -1.51 1.59 -9.59
N GLU A 152 -1.89 0.72 -8.65
CA GLU A 152 -1.02 -0.36 -8.16
C GLU A 152 -0.94 -1.47 -9.21
N MET A 153 0.26 -1.85 -9.62
CA MET A 153 0.45 -2.91 -10.60
C MET A 153 1.79 -3.61 -10.42
N SER A 154 2.12 -4.51 -11.34
CA SER A 154 3.43 -5.15 -11.39
C SER A 154 3.93 -5.24 -12.83
N ALA A 155 5.22 -5.01 -13.00
CA ALA A 155 5.98 -5.31 -14.20
C ALA A 155 6.90 -6.52 -13.95
N SER A 156 7.86 -6.77 -14.85
CA SER A 156 8.77 -7.92 -14.76
C SER A 156 9.83 -7.81 -13.67
N ASP A 157 10.10 -6.60 -13.19
CA ASP A 157 11.02 -6.22 -12.11
C ASP A 157 10.36 -6.11 -10.74
N GLY A 158 9.05 -5.87 -10.66
CA GLY A 158 8.37 -5.87 -9.38
C GLY A 158 7.04 -5.13 -9.36
N PRO A 159 6.43 -5.01 -8.17
CA PRO A 159 5.28 -4.13 -7.95
C PRO A 159 5.69 -2.66 -7.81
N HIS A 160 4.87 -1.76 -8.37
CA HIS A 160 5.05 -0.31 -8.31
C HIS A 160 3.70 0.41 -8.37
N TYR A 161 3.74 1.74 -8.22
CA TYR A 161 2.61 2.63 -8.51
C TYR A 161 2.88 3.35 -9.84
N GLY A 162 1.99 3.24 -10.83
CA GLY A 162 2.24 3.82 -12.13
C GLY A 162 1.01 4.28 -12.91
N ALA A 163 1.25 5.04 -13.97
CA ALA A 163 0.22 5.42 -14.93
C ALA A 163 0.83 5.76 -16.30
N ASN A 164 0.07 5.49 -17.37
CA ASN A 164 0.35 6.08 -18.67
C ASN A 164 -0.06 7.56 -18.67
N ILE A 165 0.85 8.44 -19.09
CA ILE A 165 0.69 9.90 -19.05
C ILE A 165 0.82 10.48 -20.46
N ALA A 166 -0.10 11.38 -20.82
CA ALA A 166 0.06 12.25 -21.97
C ALA A 166 0.91 13.47 -21.57
N LEU A 167 2.12 13.55 -22.13
CA LEU A 167 3.11 14.61 -21.92
C LEU A 167 3.82 14.91 -23.26
N PRO A 168 3.14 15.55 -24.23
CA PRO A 168 3.62 15.60 -25.62
C PRO A 168 4.67 16.69 -25.89
N ASN A 169 4.93 17.56 -24.90
CA ASN A 169 5.79 18.73 -25.09
C ASN A 169 7.09 18.55 -24.31
N ALA A 170 8.21 18.98 -24.90
CA ALA A 170 9.43 19.20 -24.14
C ALA A 170 9.27 20.42 -23.24
N ASP A 171 9.66 20.30 -21.98
CA ASP A 171 9.68 21.38 -21.01
C ASP A 171 10.60 20.99 -19.83
N THR A 172 10.85 21.96 -18.96
CA THR A 172 11.37 21.70 -17.62
C THR A 172 10.17 21.59 -16.67
N TYR A 173 9.90 20.40 -16.17
CA TYR A 173 8.76 20.10 -15.32
C TYR A 173 9.15 20.01 -13.84
N ASN A 174 8.17 20.25 -12.98
CA ASN A 174 8.20 19.84 -11.58
C ASN A 174 7.26 18.65 -11.40
N VAL A 175 7.71 17.61 -10.72
CA VAL A 175 6.94 16.40 -10.39
C VAL A 175 6.69 16.37 -8.89
N GLU A 176 5.43 16.30 -8.48
CA GLU A 176 5.04 16.12 -7.09
C GLU A 176 4.27 14.80 -6.95
N PHE A 177 4.67 13.98 -5.98
CA PHE A 177 3.89 12.84 -5.50
C PHE A 177 3.31 13.17 -4.13
N THR A 178 2.00 12.99 -3.98
CA THR A 178 1.31 13.05 -2.69
C THR A 178 0.90 11.63 -2.29
N ILE A 179 1.47 11.15 -1.18
CA ILE A 179 1.34 9.77 -0.73
C ILE A 179 0.44 9.74 0.50
N HIS A 180 -0.69 9.04 0.37
CA HIS A 180 -1.69 8.87 1.43
C HIS A 180 -1.42 7.60 2.24
N SER A 181 -1.94 7.56 3.46
CA SER A 181 -1.73 6.44 4.38
C SER A 181 -2.31 5.14 3.81
N PRO A 182 -1.60 3.99 3.95
CA PRO A 182 -2.15 2.71 3.51
C PRO A 182 -3.34 2.25 4.37
N GLU A 183 -3.52 2.85 5.55
CA GLU A 183 -4.72 2.64 6.38
C GLU A 183 -6.01 3.04 5.66
N GLU A 184 -5.96 4.05 4.78
CA GLU A 184 -7.12 4.54 4.04
C GLU A 184 -7.67 3.48 3.06
N ASN A 185 -6.79 2.61 2.56
CA ASN A 185 -7.14 1.47 1.71
C ASN A 185 -7.32 0.16 2.51
N GLY A 186 -7.38 0.25 3.84
CA GLY A 186 -7.72 -0.87 4.71
C GLY A 186 -6.53 -1.71 5.18
N TYR A 187 -5.30 -1.22 5.08
CA TYR A 187 -4.15 -1.87 5.72
C TYR A 187 -4.25 -1.72 7.24
N LEU A 188 -4.09 -2.82 7.97
CA LEU A 188 -4.26 -2.84 9.43
C LEU A 188 -2.95 -3.21 10.12
N LEU A 189 -2.67 -2.56 11.25
CA LEU A 189 -1.58 -2.94 12.16
C LEU A 189 -2.11 -3.74 13.34
N HIS A 190 -1.35 -4.74 13.78
CA HIS A 190 -1.55 -5.33 15.11
C HIS A 190 -1.24 -4.26 16.17
N THR A 191 -2.10 -4.12 17.18
CA THR A 191 -2.00 -3.06 18.20
C THR A 191 -1.73 -3.59 19.60
N ASP A 192 -1.74 -4.91 19.79
CA ASP A 192 -1.35 -5.52 21.06
C ASP A 192 0.17 -5.48 21.28
N ALA A 193 0.59 -5.55 22.54
CA ALA A 193 2.01 -5.45 22.90
C ALA A 193 2.81 -6.72 22.58
N GLU A 194 2.17 -7.86 22.33
CA GLU A 194 2.85 -9.13 22.07
C GLU A 194 3.24 -9.27 20.59
N THR A 195 2.42 -8.74 19.68
CA THR A 195 2.55 -8.94 18.24
C THR A 195 2.55 -7.65 17.41
N GLY A 196 2.30 -6.50 18.02
CA GLY A 196 2.32 -5.20 17.35
C GLY A 196 3.73 -4.73 16.99
N PRO A 197 3.91 -4.02 15.86
CA PRO A 197 5.22 -3.54 15.40
C PRO A 197 5.74 -2.33 16.21
N GLY A 198 4.91 -1.79 17.13
CA GLY A 198 5.33 -0.78 18.11
C GLY A 198 5.12 0.68 17.68
N GLY A 199 4.51 0.93 16.51
CA GLY A 199 4.14 2.25 16.01
C GLY A 199 2.70 2.30 15.49
N SER A 200 2.34 3.46 14.93
CA SER A 200 1.03 3.71 14.30
C SER A 200 1.22 4.53 13.01
N PHE A 201 0.26 4.47 12.09
CA PHE A 201 0.27 5.36 10.92
C PHE A 201 0.24 6.85 11.30
N ASP A 202 -0.35 7.19 12.44
CA ASP A 202 -0.31 8.55 13.01
C ASP A 202 1.12 9.07 13.23
N ASP A 203 2.13 8.19 13.40
CA ASP A 203 3.53 8.61 13.55
C ASP A 203 4.04 9.36 12.30
N TYR A 204 3.45 9.08 11.13
CA TYR A 204 3.84 9.65 9.85
C TYR A 204 2.76 10.52 9.20
N PHE A 205 1.47 10.21 9.40
CA PHE A 205 0.36 10.81 8.65
C PHE A 205 -0.55 11.75 9.47
N LYS A 206 -0.31 11.94 10.77
CA LYS A 206 -1.18 12.80 11.62
C LYS A 206 -1.29 14.25 11.14
N ASP A 207 -0.26 14.75 10.48
CA ASP A 207 -0.16 16.13 9.99
C ASP A 207 -0.55 16.25 8.51
N GLY A 208 -1.03 15.17 7.90
CA GLY A 208 -1.44 15.06 6.50
C GLY A 208 -0.59 14.08 5.69
N ASN A 209 -0.85 14.08 4.39
CA ASN A 209 -0.17 13.21 3.43
C ASN A 209 1.31 13.56 3.29
N LEU A 210 2.12 12.54 3.05
CA LEU A 210 3.52 12.71 2.72
C LEU A 210 3.66 13.27 1.29
N LYS A 211 4.72 14.03 1.05
CA LYS A 211 4.97 14.66 -0.25
C LYS A 211 6.43 14.57 -0.64
N VAL A 212 6.67 14.21 -1.89
CA VAL A 212 7.96 14.34 -2.57
C VAL A 212 7.77 15.30 -3.73
N THR A 213 8.66 16.27 -3.86
CA THR A 213 8.65 17.21 -4.98
C THR A 213 10.03 17.27 -5.59
N PHE A 214 10.13 16.90 -6.86
CA PHE A 214 11.31 17.09 -7.67
C PHE A 214 11.10 18.26 -8.63
N GLU A 215 11.99 19.24 -8.58
CA GLU A 215 11.94 20.41 -9.45
C GLU A 215 13.01 20.30 -10.54
N GLY A 216 12.70 20.77 -11.75
CA GLY A 216 13.70 20.86 -12.81
C GLY A 216 13.93 19.58 -13.60
N TRP A 217 12.90 18.73 -13.74
CA TRP A 217 12.93 17.59 -14.64
C TRP A 217 12.90 18.06 -16.10
N ASP A 218 14.06 18.08 -16.75
CA ASP A 218 14.20 18.40 -18.17
C ASP A 218 13.72 17.20 -19.03
N TYR A 219 12.45 17.23 -19.41
CA TYR A 219 11.84 16.20 -20.23
C TYR A 219 11.86 16.58 -21.72
N ILE A 220 12.20 15.60 -22.53
CA ILE A 220 12.09 15.65 -23.99
C ILE A 220 11.24 14.45 -24.42
N PRO A 221 10.19 14.65 -25.24
CA PRO A 221 9.42 13.56 -25.80
C PRO A 221 10.32 12.55 -26.49
N GLN A 222 10.14 11.28 -26.12
CA GLN A 222 10.92 10.17 -26.65
C GLN A 222 10.20 9.56 -27.86
N GLU A 223 10.98 8.98 -28.77
CA GLU A 223 10.48 7.99 -29.72
C GLU A 223 10.87 6.61 -29.20
N TRP A 224 9.88 5.74 -29.02
CA TRP A 224 10.03 4.41 -28.42
C TRP A 224 10.16 3.31 -29.48
#